data_AF-A0A7W4CNN2-F1
#
_entry.id   AF-A0A7W4CNN2-F1
#
_cell.length_a   1.000
_cell.length_b   1.000
_cell.length_c   1.000
_cell.angle_alpha   90.00
_cell.angle_beta   90.00
_cell.angle_gamma   90.00
#
_symmetry.space_group_name_H-M   'P 1'
#
loop_
_entity.id
_entity.type
_entity.pdbx_description
1 polymer ?
#
loop_
_entity_poly.entity_id
_entity_poly.type
_entity_poly.pdbx_seq_one_letter_code
_entity_poly.pdbx_strand_id
1 'polypeptide(L)'
;QKLSEQGLTWAVGILPTQTVYPADVMIAPAMKRRTGRPPKHPVPSTRTYSVQAVVAALPNECWRTLSWRRGTKGDLRADFAALRVRVADGPVISRNRRLPGETAWLVCERRTSGERKYYLSNHAEDVALESLAALIKRRWVCEQMHQQMKGEIGLDHFEGRSWRGLHHHALMTMIAFAFLQHLRLGEKNPHQTGAAPNPILAAGASATRGHTQRLCTALSPLPQARALSPPAMKVAE
;
A
#
# COMPACT_ATOMS: atom_id res chain seq x y z
N GLN A 1 12.71 3.74 15.09
CA GLN A 1 11.94 3.21 13.95
C GLN A 1 12.82 2.17 13.26
N LYS A 2 12.75 0.89 13.68
CA LYS A 2 13.73 -0.12 13.24
C LYS A 2 13.78 -0.34 11.73
N LEU A 3 12.66 -0.18 11.01
CA LEU A 3 12.63 -0.31 9.55
C LEU A 3 13.35 0.86 8.84
N SER A 4 13.15 2.08 9.33
CA SER A 4 13.87 3.26 8.82
C SER A 4 15.36 3.16 9.11
N GLU A 5 15.74 2.70 10.31
CA GLU A 5 17.15 2.45 10.69
C GLU A 5 17.83 1.39 9.82
N GLN A 6 17.06 0.44 9.27
CA GLN A 6 17.52 -0.57 8.31
C GLN A 6 17.55 -0.08 6.85
N GLY A 7 17.21 1.19 6.60
CA GLY A 7 17.15 1.75 5.24
C GLY A 7 15.99 1.20 4.40
N LEU A 8 14.99 0.57 5.02
CA LEU A 8 13.85 -0.02 4.31
C LEU A 8 12.73 1.00 4.11
N THR A 9 12.16 1.02 2.91
CA THR A 9 10.95 1.79 2.62
C THR A 9 9.70 1.05 3.08
N TRP A 10 8.83 1.72 3.82
CA TRP A 10 7.63 1.13 4.38
C TRP A 10 6.39 2.00 4.13
N ALA A 11 5.23 1.34 4.16
CA ALA A 11 3.93 1.97 4.29
C ALA A 11 3.11 1.21 5.32
N VAL A 12 2.55 1.91 6.31
CA VAL A 12 1.81 1.30 7.43
C VAL A 12 0.44 1.95 7.58
N GLY A 13 -0.59 1.14 7.78
CA GLY A 13 -1.93 1.62 8.09
C GLY A 13 -1.99 2.20 9.50
N ILE A 14 -2.65 3.34 9.64
CA ILE A 14 -2.81 4.05 10.91
C ILE A 14 -4.27 4.39 11.19
N LEU A 15 -4.57 4.64 12.46
CA LEU A 15 -5.90 5.04 12.90
C LEU A 15 -6.17 6.53 12.59
N PRO A 16 -7.43 6.93 12.37
CA PRO A 16 -7.81 8.33 12.17
C PRO A 16 -7.45 9.24 13.36
N THR A 17 -7.37 8.65 14.55
CA THR A 17 -7.02 9.32 15.82
C THR A 17 -5.52 9.53 15.99
N GLN A 18 -4.68 8.93 15.13
CA GLN A 18 -3.25 9.18 15.14
C GLN A 18 -2.98 10.68 15.00
N THR A 19 -2.08 11.20 15.83
CA THR A 19 -1.76 12.64 15.83
C THR A 19 -0.49 12.92 15.06
N VAL A 20 -0.52 14.04 14.34
CA VAL A 20 0.55 14.52 13.48
C VAL A 20 0.72 16.03 13.64
N TYR A 21 1.90 16.51 13.30
CA TYR A 21 2.22 17.92 13.13
C TYR A 21 2.34 18.24 11.64
N PRO A 22 2.11 19.51 11.25
CA PRO A 22 2.53 20.03 9.95
C PRO A 22 4.02 19.76 9.68
N ALA A 23 4.42 19.65 8.40
CA ALA A 23 5.81 19.37 8.04
C ALA A 23 6.79 20.47 8.50
N ASP A 24 6.33 21.71 8.53
CA ASP A 24 7.06 22.93 8.88
C ASP A 24 7.11 23.21 10.40
N VAL A 25 6.68 22.27 11.25
CA VAL A 25 6.71 22.47 12.70
C VAL A 25 8.15 22.66 13.20
N MET A 26 8.34 23.74 13.95
CA MET A 26 9.63 24.09 14.57
C MET A 26 9.62 23.69 16.04
N ILE A 27 10.75 23.17 16.52
CA ILE A 27 10.96 22.83 17.93
C ILE A 27 11.86 23.91 18.54
N ALA A 28 11.30 24.74 19.41
CA ALA A 28 12.05 25.78 20.10
C ALA A 28 12.43 25.33 21.52
N PRO A 29 13.61 25.73 22.05
CA PRO A 29 13.91 25.55 23.46
C PRO A 29 12.90 26.34 24.29
N ALA A 30 12.44 25.77 25.40
CA ALA A 30 11.51 26.47 26.27
C ALA A 30 12.18 27.69 26.89
N MET A 31 11.53 28.85 26.77
CA MET A 31 12.06 30.11 27.30
C MET A 31 12.27 30.02 28.81
N LYS A 32 13.49 30.33 29.27
CA LYS A 32 13.81 30.35 30.70
C LYS A 32 12.95 31.42 31.37
N ARG A 33 12.20 31.01 32.41
CA ARG A 33 11.41 31.94 33.22
C ARG A 33 12.31 32.58 34.28
N ARG A 34 12.07 33.86 34.58
CA ARG A 34 12.79 34.61 35.62
C ARG A 34 12.57 34.02 37.02
N THR A 35 11.44 33.37 37.24
CA THR A 35 11.04 32.72 38.50
C THR A 35 10.39 31.36 38.23
N GLY A 36 10.55 30.44 39.19
CA GLY A 36 9.99 29.08 39.13
C GLY A 36 10.93 28.03 38.52
N ARG A 37 10.47 26.77 38.49
CA ARG A 37 11.25 25.64 37.99
C ARG A 37 11.56 25.82 36.49
N PRO A 38 12.83 25.68 36.07
CA PRO A 38 13.20 25.74 34.66
C PRO A 38 12.40 24.72 33.82
N PRO A 39 11.90 25.12 32.64
CA PRO A 39 11.17 24.20 31.79
C PRO A 39 12.08 23.09 31.28
N LYS A 40 11.63 21.84 31.44
CA LYS A 40 12.41 20.62 31.10
C LYS A 40 12.35 20.24 29.62
N HIS A 41 11.26 20.59 28.93
CA HIS A 41 10.96 20.09 27.60
C HIS A 41 10.88 21.23 26.58
N PRO A 42 11.35 21.02 25.34
CA PRO A 42 11.18 22.00 24.27
C PRO A 42 9.70 22.10 23.87
N VAL A 43 9.35 23.20 23.21
CA VAL A 43 7.98 23.55 22.84
C VAL A 43 7.85 23.56 21.32
N PRO A 44 6.97 22.73 20.73
CA PRO A 44 6.61 22.82 19.32
C PRO A 44 5.90 24.15 19.02
N SER A 45 6.17 24.75 17.86
CA SER A 45 5.51 25.97 17.39
C SER A 45 3.99 25.81 17.22
N THR A 46 3.56 24.60 16.84
CA THR A 46 2.17 24.29 16.48
C THR A 46 1.64 23.15 17.33
N ARG A 47 0.31 23.09 17.50
CA ARG A 47 -0.36 21.95 18.14
C ARG A 47 -0.39 20.73 17.21
N THR A 48 -0.62 19.56 17.78
CA THR A 48 -0.93 18.35 17.01
C THR A 48 -2.36 18.40 16.48
N TYR A 49 -2.58 17.75 15.35
CA TYR A 49 -3.89 17.53 14.76
C TYR A 49 -4.11 16.03 14.57
N SER A 50 -5.35 15.57 14.65
CA SER A 50 -5.67 14.20 14.24
C SER A 50 -5.53 14.08 12.73
N VAL A 51 -5.10 12.92 12.26
CA VAL A 51 -4.99 12.62 10.83
C VAL A 51 -6.32 12.84 10.12
N GLN A 52 -7.44 12.47 10.75
CA GLN A 52 -8.76 12.73 10.22
C GLN A 52 -9.05 14.22 10.02
N ALA A 53 -8.69 15.08 10.98
CA ALA A 53 -8.90 16.53 10.87
C ALA A 53 -8.05 17.13 9.75
N VAL A 54 -6.79 16.71 9.63
CA VAL A 54 -5.89 17.16 8.56
C VAL A 54 -6.45 16.78 7.19
N VAL A 55 -6.88 15.54 7.01
CA VAL A 55 -7.44 15.07 5.74
C VAL A 55 -8.79 15.72 5.43
N ALA A 56 -9.61 16.02 6.44
CA ALA A 56 -10.89 16.70 6.26
C ALA A 56 -10.72 18.15 5.77
N ALA A 57 -9.59 18.79 6.08
CA ALA A 57 -9.27 20.14 5.64
C ALA A 57 -8.60 20.19 4.24
N LEU A 58 -8.33 19.04 3.60
CA LEU A 58 -7.68 19.02 2.30
C LEU A 58 -8.63 19.51 1.19
N PRO A 59 -8.17 20.43 0.33
CA PRO A 59 -8.88 20.82 -0.89
C PRO A 59 -9.11 19.64 -1.84
N ASN A 60 -10.15 19.73 -2.68
CA ASN A 60 -10.49 18.64 -3.61
C ASN A 60 -9.42 18.43 -4.69
N GLU A 61 -8.64 19.46 -5.01
CA GLU A 61 -7.56 19.45 -6.00
C GLU A 61 -6.38 18.57 -5.56
N CYS A 62 -6.22 18.33 -4.25
CA CYS A 62 -5.18 17.45 -3.72
C CYS A 62 -5.50 15.96 -3.93
N TRP A 63 -6.73 15.62 -4.35
CA TRP A 63 -7.16 14.25 -4.56
C TRP A 63 -6.98 13.84 -6.02
N ARG A 64 -6.38 12.67 -6.23
CA ARG A 64 -6.20 12.07 -7.56
C ARG A 64 -6.78 10.66 -7.56
N THR A 65 -7.64 10.37 -8.53
CA THR A 65 -8.17 9.01 -8.72
C THR A 65 -7.10 8.12 -9.34
N LEU A 66 -6.75 7.04 -8.65
CA LEU A 66 -5.75 6.07 -9.11
C LEU A 66 -6.37 4.69 -9.30
N SER A 67 -5.87 3.96 -10.29
CA SER A 67 -6.20 2.56 -10.56
C SER A 67 -4.96 1.69 -10.42
N TRP A 68 -5.08 0.49 -9.84
CA TRP A 68 -3.90 -0.35 -9.54
C TRP A 68 -4.03 -1.82 -9.92
N ARG A 69 -5.24 -2.36 -10.12
CA ARG A 69 -5.43 -3.72 -10.64
C ARG A 69 -6.79 -3.89 -11.30
N ARG A 70 -6.89 -4.84 -12.22
CA ARG A 70 -8.19 -5.32 -12.72
C ARG A 70 -8.79 -6.29 -11.71
N GLY A 71 -9.95 -5.95 -11.15
CA GLY A 71 -10.77 -6.86 -10.35
C GLY A 71 -11.78 -7.61 -11.22
N THR A 72 -12.57 -8.49 -10.59
CA THR A 72 -13.64 -9.24 -11.27
C THR A 72 -14.76 -8.35 -11.81
N LYS A 73 -14.98 -7.19 -11.18
CA LYS A 73 -16.01 -6.20 -11.57
C LYS A 73 -15.42 -4.97 -12.29
N GLY A 74 -14.22 -5.09 -12.87
CA GLY A 74 -13.49 -4.00 -13.49
C GLY A 74 -12.32 -3.50 -12.64
N ASP A 75 -11.68 -2.42 -13.09
CA ASP A 75 -10.49 -1.89 -12.43
C ASP A 75 -10.80 -1.42 -11.00
N LEU A 76 -9.95 -1.81 -10.06
CA LEU A 76 -9.98 -1.25 -8.72
C LEU A 76 -9.42 0.16 -8.75
N ARG A 77 -10.26 1.10 -8.30
CA ARG A 77 -10.00 2.54 -8.29
C ARG A 77 -10.37 3.12 -6.94
N ALA A 78 -9.64 4.15 -6.52
CA ALA A 78 -9.93 4.97 -5.35
C ALA A 78 -9.21 6.31 -5.49
N ASP A 79 -9.68 7.31 -4.76
CA ASP A 79 -9.02 8.61 -4.69
C ASP A 79 -7.92 8.56 -3.64
N PHE A 80 -6.76 9.13 -3.98
CA PHE A 80 -5.64 9.28 -3.07
C PHE A 80 -5.26 10.73 -2.91
N ALA A 81 -4.88 11.09 -1.69
CA ALA A 81 -4.19 12.33 -1.38
C ALA A 81 -2.97 12.00 -0.53
N ALA A 82 -1.87 12.73 -0.73
CA ALA A 82 -0.69 12.61 0.09
C ALA A 82 -0.18 13.99 0.51
N LEU A 83 0.32 14.08 1.73
CA LEU A 83 0.96 15.28 2.27
C LEU A 83 2.13 14.91 3.17
N ARG A 84 3.09 15.83 3.30
CA ARG A 84 4.19 15.69 4.25
C ARG A 84 3.72 16.11 5.63
N VAL A 85 4.03 15.31 6.64
CA VAL A 85 3.73 15.55 8.05
C VAL A 85 4.88 15.09 8.93
N ARG A 86 4.90 15.53 10.19
CA ARG A 86 5.77 14.93 11.21
C ARG A 86 4.91 14.18 12.20
N VAL A 87 5.21 12.89 12.41
CA VAL A 87 4.41 12.05 13.31
C VAL A 87 4.62 12.51 14.75
N ALA A 88 3.59 12.54 15.59
CA ALA A 88 3.75 12.82 17.02
C ALA A 88 4.21 11.56 17.79
N ASP A 89 5.31 10.94 17.37
CA ASP A 89 5.89 9.72 17.95
C ASP A 89 7.21 9.95 18.71
N GLY A 90 7.73 11.19 18.72
CA GLY A 90 8.95 11.58 19.42
C GLY A 90 8.89 11.53 20.96
N PRO A 91 9.92 12.05 21.65
CA PRO A 91 10.00 12.01 23.11
C PRO A 91 8.77 12.61 23.79
N VAL A 92 8.34 11.97 24.88
CA VAL A 92 7.19 12.42 25.67
C VAL A 92 7.57 13.70 26.43
N ILE A 93 6.69 14.69 26.34
CA ILE A 93 6.77 15.97 27.02
C ILE A 93 5.61 16.13 28.00
N SER A 94 5.61 17.25 28.73
CA SER A 94 4.56 17.58 29.70
C SER A 94 3.15 17.44 29.12
N ARG A 95 2.24 16.92 29.97
CA ARG A 95 0.83 16.60 29.65
C ARG A 95 0.66 15.43 28.68
N ASN A 96 1.56 14.44 28.74
CA ASN A 96 1.53 13.21 27.93
C ASN A 96 1.49 13.46 26.42
N ARG A 97 2.04 14.59 25.96
CA ARG A 97 2.16 14.92 24.54
C ARG A 97 3.51 14.40 24.04
N ARG A 98 3.63 14.16 22.74
CA ARG A 98 4.88 13.74 22.11
C ARG A 98 5.39 14.83 21.17
N LEU A 99 6.71 14.98 21.11
CA LEU A 99 7.35 15.88 20.15
C LEU A 99 7.18 15.36 18.71
N PRO A 100 7.30 16.26 17.71
CA PRO A 100 7.40 15.85 16.32
C PRO A 100 8.59 14.90 16.13
N GLY A 101 8.33 13.72 15.58
CA GLY A 101 9.34 12.76 15.16
C GLY A 101 9.85 13.05 13.75
N GLU A 102 10.17 11.99 13.04
CA GLU A 102 10.65 12.07 11.66
C GLU A 102 9.53 12.49 10.69
N THR A 103 9.93 13.10 9.59
CA THR A 103 9.01 13.51 8.53
C THR A 103 8.58 12.28 7.73
N ALA A 104 7.28 12.13 7.53
CA ALA A 104 6.68 11.04 6.80
C ALA A 104 5.62 11.57 5.82
N TRP A 105 5.33 10.77 4.80
CA TRP A 105 4.14 10.92 3.99
C TRP A 105 2.92 10.42 4.74
N LEU A 106 1.92 11.27 4.91
CA LEU A 106 0.55 10.87 5.25
C LEU A 106 -0.21 10.68 3.94
N VAL A 107 -0.69 9.46 3.71
CA VAL A 107 -1.49 9.10 2.53
C VAL A 107 -2.89 8.73 2.97
N CYS A 108 -3.90 9.31 2.33
CA CYS A 108 -5.29 8.92 2.51
C CYS A 108 -5.83 8.24 1.26
N GLU A 109 -6.50 7.11 1.43
CA GLU A 109 -7.35 6.48 0.43
C GLU A 109 -8.81 6.82 0.74
N ARG A 110 -9.54 7.38 -0.22
CA ARG A 110 -10.98 7.62 -0.16
C ARG A 110 -11.68 6.78 -1.22
N ARG A 111 -12.66 5.98 -0.80
CA ARG A 111 -13.50 5.18 -1.69
C ARG A 111 -14.80 5.91 -2.01
N THR A 112 -15.44 5.50 -3.10
CA THR A 112 -16.78 5.98 -3.50
C THR A 112 -17.85 5.69 -2.45
N SER A 113 -17.65 4.68 -1.60
CA SER A 113 -18.52 4.39 -0.45
C SER A 113 -18.40 5.39 0.70
N GLY A 114 -17.44 6.33 0.64
CA GLY A 114 -17.12 7.25 1.73
C GLY A 114 -16.12 6.68 2.76
N GLU A 115 -15.76 5.40 2.66
CA GLU A 115 -14.72 4.79 3.51
C GLU A 115 -13.37 5.48 3.28
N ARG A 116 -12.69 5.84 4.38
CA ARG A 116 -11.35 6.45 4.37
C ARG A 116 -10.35 5.56 5.09
N LYS A 117 -9.19 5.35 4.48
CA LYS A 117 -8.04 4.68 5.10
C LYS A 117 -6.85 5.61 5.12
N TYR A 118 -6.03 5.47 6.16
CA TYR A 118 -4.91 6.35 6.41
C TYR A 118 -3.63 5.54 6.54
N TYR A 119 -2.56 6.06 5.95
CA TYR A 119 -1.28 5.39 5.89
C TYR A 119 -0.16 6.39 6.17
N LEU A 120 0.92 5.91 6.79
CA LEU A 120 2.19 6.62 6.86
C LEU A 120 3.23 5.92 5.98
N SER A 121 4.16 6.68 5.39
CA SER A 121 5.30 6.14 4.66
C SER A 121 6.56 6.99 4.84
N ASN A 122 7.73 6.37 4.94
CA ASN A 122 9.04 7.03 4.99
C ASN A 122 9.66 7.24 3.59
N HIS A 123 8.88 7.15 2.51
CA HIS A 123 9.40 7.34 1.17
C HIS A 123 10.04 8.72 0.98
N ALA A 124 11.00 8.80 0.05
CA ALA A 124 11.65 10.04 -0.36
C ALA A 124 10.65 11.15 -0.76
N GLU A 125 11.08 12.41 -0.70
CA GLU A 125 10.22 13.58 -0.85
C GLU A 125 9.78 13.84 -2.30
N ASP A 126 10.51 13.30 -3.27
CA ASP A 126 10.27 13.40 -4.71
C ASP A 126 9.35 12.29 -5.25
N VAL A 127 8.82 11.44 -4.36
CA VAL A 127 8.01 10.29 -4.77
C VAL A 127 6.68 10.70 -5.42
N ALA A 128 6.35 10.03 -6.52
CA ALA A 128 5.04 10.12 -7.13
C ALA A 128 3.95 9.48 -6.24
N LEU A 129 2.75 10.08 -6.22
CA LEU A 129 1.60 9.54 -5.49
C LEU A 129 1.26 8.11 -5.92
N GLU A 130 1.46 7.80 -7.19
CA GLU A 130 1.32 6.49 -7.81
C GLU A 130 2.21 5.44 -7.14
N SER A 131 3.45 5.79 -6.85
CA SER A 131 4.40 4.90 -6.17
C SER A 131 3.99 4.67 -4.72
N LEU A 132 3.51 5.71 -4.01
CA LEU A 132 2.97 5.58 -2.66
C LEU A 132 1.73 4.67 -2.64
N ALA A 133 0.79 4.90 -3.55
CA ALA A 133 -0.42 4.08 -3.69
C ALA A 133 -0.06 2.63 -4.04
N ALA A 134 0.87 2.41 -4.98
CA ALA A 134 1.35 1.08 -5.32
C ALA A 134 1.96 0.37 -4.10
N LEU A 135 2.81 1.07 -3.32
CA LEU A 135 3.40 0.52 -2.10
C LEU A 135 2.34 0.11 -1.08
N ILE A 136 1.34 0.95 -0.83
CA ILE A 136 0.21 0.65 0.06
C ILE A 136 -0.57 -0.57 -0.44
N LYS A 137 -0.81 -0.67 -1.75
CA LYS A 137 -1.60 -1.77 -2.34
C LYS A 137 -0.84 -3.08 -2.47
N ARG A 138 0.49 -3.09 -2.35
CA ARG A 138 1.29 -4.33 -2.31
C ARG A 138 0.92 -5.23 -1.13
N ARG A 139 0.35 -4.71 -0.03
CA ARG A 139 -0.13 -5.54 1.09
C ARG A 139 -1.05 -6.68 0.63
N TRP A 140 -1.90 -6.42 -0.35
CA TRP A 140 -2.79 -7.44 -0.88
C TRP A 140 -2.04 -8.63 -1.48
N VAL A 141 -0.84 -8.43 -2.03
CA VAL A 141 -0.01 -9.53 -2.54
C VAL A 141 0.39 -10.47 -1.41
N CYS A 142 0.72 -9.93 -0.23
CA CYS A 142 1.01 -10.74 0.95
C CYS A 142 -0.22 -11.54 1.40
N GLU A 143 -1.41 -10.93 1.39
CA GLU A 143 -2.66 -11.62 1.74
C GLU A 143 -2.97 -12.74 0.74
N GLN A 144 -2.81 -12.46 -0.55
CA GLN A 144 -3.01 -13.46 -1.61
C GLN A 144 -2.01 -14.61 -1.52
N MET A 145 -0.73 -14.31 -1.27
CA MET A 145 0.31 -15.32 -1.03
C MET A 145 -0.08 -16.26 0.10
N HIS A 146 -0.55 -15.73 1.24
CA HIS A 146 -1.00 -16.57 2.35
C HIS A 146 -2.21 -17.44 1.99
N GLN A 147 -3.19 -16.90 1.25
CA GLN A 147 -4.35 -17.67 0.81
C GLN A 147 -3.95 -18.83 -0.10
N GLN A 148 -3.03 -18.61 -1.03
CA GLN A 148 -2.54 -19.66 -1.92
C GLN A 148 -1.71 -20.71 -1.18
N MET A 149 -0.80 -20.29 -0.29
CA MET A 149 -0.01 -21.26 0.49
C MET A 149 -0.91 -22.17 1.32
N LYS A 150 -2.00 -21.65 1.89
CA LYS A 150 -3.01 -22.45 2.58
C LYS A 150 -3.78 -23.35 1.61
N GLY A 151 -4.56 -22.74 0.72
CA GLY A 151 -5.52 -23.49 -0.11
C GLY A 151 -4.91 -24.37 -1.20
N GLU A 152 -3.74 -24.04 -1.74
CA GLU A 152 -3.14 -24.76 -2.87
C GLU A 152 -1.94 -25.63 -2.46
N ILE A 153 -1.16 -25.23 -1.44
CA ILE A 153 0.08 -25.91 -1.04
C ILE A 153 -0.05 -26.65 0.29
N GLY A 154 -1.11 -26.38 1.07
CA GLY A 154 -1.39 -27.09 2.31
C GLY A 154 -0.64 -26.56 3.53
N LEU A 155 -0.38 -25.25 3.59
CA LEU A 155 0.21 -24.61 4.79
C LEU A 155 -0.57 -24.95 6.07
N ASP A 156 -1.88 -25.11 5.96
CA ASP A 156 -2.83 -25.42 7.03
C ASP A 156 -3.14 -26.93 7.17
N HIS A 157 -2.45 -27.80 6.44
CA HIS A 157 -2.61 -29.27 6.52
C HIS A 157 -1.65 -29.93 7.53
N PHE A 158 -0.99 -29.17 8.39
CA PHE A 158 -0.09 -29.75 9.40
C PHE A 158 -0.89 -30.34 10.57
N GLU A 159 -0.81 -31.66 10.75
CA GLU A 159 -1.52 -32.40 11.81
C GLU A 159 -0.64 -32.76 13.03
N GLY A 160 0.64 -32.38 13.00
CA GLY A 160 1.57 -32.65 14.09
C GLY A 160 1.40 -31.71 15.29
N ARG A 161 2.06 -32.04 16.41
CA ARG A 161 2.01 -31.26 17.66
C ARG A 161 3.33 -30.63 18.09
N SER A 162 4.41 -30.83 17.32
CA SER A 162 5.73 -30.28 17.65
C SER A 162 5.95 -28.93 16.99
N TRP A 163 6.50 -27.98 17.75
CA TRP A 163 6.92 -26.68 17.21
C TRP A 163 7.90 -26.84 16.04
N ARG A 164 8.89 -27.73 16.20
CA ARG A 164 9.88 -28.03 15.15
C ARG A 164 9.21 -28.59 13.89
N GLY A 165 8.24 -29.50 14.04
CA GLY A 165 7.49 -30.06 12.91
C GLY A 165 6.70 -28.98 12.17
N LEU A 166 6.01 -28.10 12.89
CA LEU A 166 5.27 -26.98 12.30
C LEU A 166 6.22 -26.04 11.54
N HIS A 167 7.38 -25.72 12.12
CA HIS A 167 8.36 -24.85 11.50
C HIS A 167 8.94 -25.45 10.22
N HIS A 168 9.27 -26.75 10.23
CA HIS A 168 9.73 -27.47 9.04
C HIS A 168 8.64 -27.51 7.95
N HIS A 169 7.39 -27.80 8.32
CA HIS A 169 6.25 -27.80 7.39
C HIS A 169 6.06 -26.44 6.71
N ALA A 170 6.04 -25.37 7.52
CA ALA A 170 5.91 -24.01 7.02
C ALA A 170 7.07 -23.64 6.07
N LEU A 171 8.31 -23.99 6.43
CA LEU A 171 9.49 -23.76 5.59
C LEU A 171 9.39 -24.49 4.26
N MET A 172 9.06 -25.79 4.27
CA MET A 172 8.91 -26.58 3.04
C MET A 172 7.80 -26.03 2.13
N THR A 173 6.67 -25.60 2.73
CA THR A 173 5.57 -24.96 2.01
C THR A 173 6.02 -23.64 1.36
N MET A 174 6.78 -22.81 2.07
CA MET A 174 7.32 -21.56 1.52
C MET A 174 8.32 -21.80 0.38
N ILE A 175 9.18 -22.82 0.49
CA ILE A 175 10.12 -23.20 -0.57
C ILE A 175 9.35 -23.68 -1.81
N ALA A 176 8.36 -24.55 -1.63
CA ALA A 176 7.50 -25.02 -2.73
C ALA A 176 6.77 -23.84 -3.41
N PHE A 177 6.22 -22.92 -2.63
CA PHE A 177 5.60 -21.70 -3.16
C PHE A 177 6.60 -20.86 -3.97
N ALA A 178 7.80 -20.61 -3.44
CA ALA A 178 8.83 -19.85 -4.13
C ALA A 178 9.26 -20.51 -5.45
N PHE A 179 9.38 -21.84 -5.47
CA PHE A 179 9.69 -22.61 -6.68
C PHE A 179 8.59 -22.47 -7.74
N LEU A 180 7.32 -22.63 -7.36
CA LEU A 180 6.18 -22.45 -8.29
C LEU A 180 6.12 -21.02 -8.84
N GLN A 181 6.41 -20.01 -8.01
CA GLN A 181 6.46 -18.62 -8.44
C GLN A 181 7.65 -18.35 -9.37
N HIS A 182 8.80 -19.00 -9.13
CA HIS A 182 9.96 -18.93 -10.01
C HIS A 182 9.62 -19.49 -11.41
N LEU A 183 9.02 -20.68 -11.48
CA LEU A 183 8.58 -21.26 -12.77
C LEU A 183 7.58 -20.33 -13.49
N ARG A 184 6.59 -19.81 -12.77
CA ARG A 184 5.60 -18.87 -13.32
C ARG A 184 6.21 -17.59 -13.90
N LEU A 185 7.29 -17.11 -13.30
CA LEU A 185 8.01 -15.93 -13.79
C LEU A 185 8.96 -16.28 -14.95
N GLY A 186 9.58 -17.45 -14.90
CA GLY A 186 10.49 -17.97 -15.94
C GLY A 186 9.79 -18.38 -17.23
N GLU A 187 8.51 -18.79 -17.17
CA GLU A 187 7.68 -19.07 -18.36
C GLU A 187 7.38 -17.82 -19.22
N LYS A 188 7.78 -16.62 -18.78
CA LYS A 188 7.59 -15.37 -19.52
C LYS A 188 8.85 -14.96 -20.33
N ASN A 189 9.13 -15.69 -21.44
CA ASN A 189 9.80 -15.32 -22.73
C ASN A 189 10.94 -16.26 -23.22
N PRO A 190 11.23 -16.45 -24.55
CA PRO A 190 10.78 -15.72 -25.76
C PRO A 190 10.50 -16.61 -27.01
N HIS A 191 9.27 -17.06 -27.28
CA HIS A 191 8.90 -17.69 -28.57
C HIS A 191 7.55 -17.18 -29.12
N GLN A 192 7.38 -15.86 -29.17
CA GLN A 192 6.36 -15.22 -30.00
C GLN A 192 7.01 -14.17 -30.91
N THR A 193 7.88 -14.63 -31.79
CA THR A 193 8.15 -13.98 -33.06
C THR A 193 7.32 -14.71 -34.11
N GLY A 194 6.29 -14.06 -34.64
CA GLY A 194 5.42 -14.68 -35.63
C GLY A 194 4.25 -13.78 -36.03
N ALA A 195 4.56 -12.81 -36.90
CA ALA A 195 3.71 -12.20 -37.92
C ALA A 195 2.18 -12.13 -37.71
N ALA A 196 1.64 -10.91 -37.76
CA ALA A 196 0.36 -10.68 -38.42
C ALA A 196 0.58 -10.86 -39.95
N PRO A 197 -0.41 -11.42 -40.70
CA PRO A 197 -1.57 -10.60 -41.07
C PRO A 197 -2.95 -11.29 -40.91
N ASN A 198 -3.91 -10.39 -40.70
CA ASN A 198 -5.37 -10.42 -40.72
C ASN A 198 -6.05 -11.18 -41.91
N PRO A 199 -7.41 -11.30 -41.99
CA PRO A 199 -8.26 -12.34 -41.41
C PRO A 199 -9.11 -13.06 -42.50
N ILE A 200 -10.09 -13.89 -42.07
CA ILE A 200 -11.35 -14.28 -42.75
C ILE A 200 -11.51 -15.76 -43.18
N LEU A 201 -12.69 -16.30 -42.79
CA LEU A 201 -13.48 -17.47 -43.27
C LEU A 201 -13.21 -18.88 -42.72
N ALA A 202 -14.03 -19.21 -41.70
CA ALA A 202 -15.08 -20.24 -41.70
C ALA A 202 -14.79 -21.75 -41.56
N ALA A 203 -15.64 -22.31 -40.67
CA ALA A 203 -16.34 -23.60 -40.71
C ALA A 203 -15.73 -24.81 -39.96
N GLY A 204 -16.36 -25.11 -38.82
CA GLY A 204 -17.01 -26.41 -38.60
C GLY A 204 -16.20 -27.54 -37.95
N ALA A 205 -16.50 -27.87 -36.69
CA ALA A 205 -16.97 -29.20 -36.26
C ALA A 205 -17.14 -29.28 -34.73
N SER A 206 -18.16 -30.06 -34.34
CA SER A 206 -18.76 -30.18 -33.01
C SER A 206 -18.05 -31.12 -32.03
N ALA A 207 -18.49 -31.00 -30.77
CA ALA A 207 -18.50 -31.99 -29.68
C ALA A 207 -17.23 -32.02 -28.80
N THR A 208 -17.24 -32.11 -27.46
CA THR A 208 -18.20 -32.61 -26.47
C THR A 208 -17.95 -31.95 -25.10
N ARG A 209 -18.97 -31.99 -24.23
CA ARG A 209 -18.99 -31.56 -22.82
C ARG A 209 -17.77 -32.00 -22.00
N GLY A 210 -17.23 -31.04 -21.23
CA GLY A 210 -16.30 -31.27 -20.13
C GLY A 210 -16.39 -30.13 -19.13
N HIS A 211 -17.22 -30.30 -18.12
CA HIS A 211 -17.36 -29.37 -17.00
C HIS A 211 -16.08 -29.47 -16.15
N THR A 212 -15.16 -28.52 -16.30
CA THR A 212 -14.10 -28.26 -15.32
C THR A 212 -14.02 -26.76 -15.07
N GLN A 213 -14.47 -26.38 -13.89
CA GLN A 213 -14.14 -25.13 -13.24
C GLN A 213 -12.61 -24.97 -13.26
N ARG A 214 -12.09 -24.04 -14.07
CA ARG A 214 -10.71 -23.57 -13.93
C ARG A 214 -10.72 -22.17 -13.32
N LEU A 215 -10.59 -22.20 -12.00
CA LEU A 215 -10.05 -21.13 -11.17
C LEU A 215 -8.68 -20.70 -11.71
N CYS A 216 -8.66 -19.83 -12.72
CA CYS A 216 -7.47 -19.07 -13.09
C CYS A 216 -7.65 -17.63 -12.60
N THR A 217 -7.68 -17.43 -11.28
CA THR A 217 -7.43 -16.09 -10.73
C THR A 217 -5.92 -15.96 -10.52
N ALA A 218 -5.22 -15.84 -11.64
CA ALA A 218 -3.77 -15.67 -11.68
C ALA A 218 -3.34 -14.40 -10.94
N LEU A 219 -2.28 -14.50 -10.13
CA LEU A 219 -1.52 -13.33 -9.69
C LEU A 219 -0.91 -12.67 -10.95
N SER A 220 -1.62 -11.68 -11.48
CA SER A 220 -1.00 -10.72 -12.39
C SER A 220 0.10 -9.99 -11.60
N PRO A 221 1.32 -9.83 -12.15
CA PRO A 221 2.25 -8.87 -11.58
C PRO A 221 1.51 -7.53 -11.52
N LEU A 222 1.45 -6.89 -10.35
CA LEU A 222 0.80 -5.59 -10.21
C LEU A 222 1.44 -4.65 -11.26
N PRO A 223 0.68 -4.16 -12.25
CA PRO A 223 1.18 -3.07 -13.06
C PRO A 223 1.43 -1.88 -12.13
N GLN A 224 2.50 -1.14 -12.40
CA GLN A 224 2.75 0.15 -11.75
C GLN A 224 1.46 0.98 -11.79
N ALA A 225 1.08 1.61 -10.68
CA ALA A 225 -0.10 2.46 -10.64
C ALA A 225 0.07 3.54 -11.72
N ARG A 226 -0.86 3.59 -12.67
CA ARG A 226 -0.87 4.59 -13.74
C ARG A 226 -1.93 5.62 -13.39
N ALA A 227 -1.55 6.90 -13.40
CA ALA A 227 -2.52 7.98 -13.48
C ALA A 227 -3.28 7.87 -14.80
N LEU A 228 -4.61 7.96 -14.72
CA LEU A 228 -5.42 8.17 -15.90
C LEU A 228 -5.30 9.66 -16.27
N SER A 229 -4.92 9.94 -17.51
CA SER A 229 -5.09 11.29 -18.07
C SER A 229 -6.58 11.63 -18.10
N PRO A 230 -6.97 12.90 -17.85
CA PRO A 230 -8.37 13.30 -17.92
C PRO A 230 -8.94 13.05 -19.32
N PRO A 231 -10.23 12.73 -19.46
CA PRO A 231 -10.86 12.57 -20.77
C PRO A 231 -10.81 13.91 -21.52
N ALA A 232 -10.30 13.88 -22.75
CA ALA A 232 -10.38 15.01 -23.66
C ALA A 232 -11.87 15.32 -23.90
N MET A 233 -12.31 16.49 -23.45
CA MET A 233 -13.57 17.08 -23.89
C MET A 233 -13.51 17.27 -25.41
N LYS A 234 -14.32 16.50 -26.14
CA LYS A 234 -14.70 16.89 -27.50
C LYS A 234 -15.68 18.04 -27.37
N VAL A 235 -15.22 19.25 -27.68
CA VAL A 235 -16.09 20.39 -28.00
C VAL A 235 -16.72 20.06 -29.34
N ALA A 236 -18.04 19.88 -29.37
CA ALA A 236 -18.80 19.91 -30.60
C ALA A 236 -19.07 21.38 -30.93
N GLU A 237 -18.72 21.79 -32.15
CA GLU A 237 -19.17 23.03 -32.80
C GLU A 237 -20.69 23.07 -32.95
#